data_AF-A0A2E3MJR3-F1
#
_entry.id   AF-A0A2E3MJR3-F1
#
_cell.length_a   1.000
_cell.length_b   1.000
_cell.length_c   1.000
_cell.angle_alpha   90.00
_cell.angle_beta   90.00
_cell.angle_gamma   90.00
#
_symmetry.space_group_name_H-M   'P 1'
#
loop_
_entity.id
_entity.type
_entity.pdbx_description
1 polymer ?
#
loop_
_entity_poly.entity_id
_entity_poly.type
_entity_poly.pdbx_seq_one_letter_code
_entity_poly.pdbx_strand_id
1 'polypeptide(L)'
;MERTESTKKAPSRWWYLLAVMIMLLGPVYGIYNVLSTSTAVHKAGKYFITPGALKITVNKPETYILWNAKQTIYQGQSYKNDGSIPAMKILVMGKRGKAEEFDSDLSMTAHFGEEHLNSIGKINFTEPGTYQVMVIGDYPDRVFYLNSSNLVWVVMKGILLFFLYSAITLIAGIAMIVVVAMKRSRAMKSDTPQTSIIGAEGAGELESTSDATASEAVLKDRITNTASICHFSVLLNLILPIPFLNIILPLIVWSMKKNMDEFIDYHGKEAINFQISILIYTILSILLCLIVIGFFLLVALFFFNIIAVIVAGISAAKGERFHYPLCIRFIK
;
A
#
# COMPACT_ATOMS: atom_id res chain seq x y z
N MET A 1 -39.55 43.93 -0.44
CA MET A 1 -38.78 42.78 -0.98
C MET A 1 -38.10 42.10 0.20
N GLU A 2 -38.76 41.07 0.72
CA GLU A 2 -38.28 40.31 1.88
C GLU A 2 -37.26 39.28 1.38
N ARG A 3 -36.00 39.46 1.76
CA ARG A 3 -34.89 38.60 1.34
C ARG A 3 -34.89 37.37 2.24
N THR A 4 -35.45 36.26 1.76
CA THR A 4 -35.42 34.98 2.47
C THR A 4 -33.97 34.56 2.73
N GLU A 5 -33.52 34.64 3.99
CA GLU A 5 -32.24 34.08 4.40
C GLU A 5 -32.29 32.55 4.28
N SER A 6 -31.56 32.04 3.30
CA SER A 6 -31.35 30.60 3.12
C SER A 6 -30.47 30.09 4.28
N THR A 7 -31.08 29.45 5.28
CA THR A 7 -30.35 28.71 6.31
C THR A 7 -29.54 27.59 5.64
N LYS A 8 -28.21 27.71 5.62
CA LYS A 8 -27.33 26.72 4.99
C LYS A 8 -27.38 25.39 5.73
N LYS A 9 -28.20 24.46 5.25
CA LYS A 9 -28.34 23.11 5.81
C LYS A 9 -26.99 22.38 5.80
N ALA A 10 -26.61 21.82 6.96
CA ALA A 10 -25.38 21.04 7.10
C ALA A 10 -25.37 19.81 6.17
N PRO A 11 -24.21 19.46 5.56
CA PRO A 11 -24.11 18.27 4.73
C PRO A 11 -24.38 16.99 5.53
N SER A 12 -25.08 16.04 4.90
CA SER A 12 -25.49 14.76 5.49
C SER A 12 -24.30 13.88 5.90
N ARG A 13 -24.50 13.02 6.90
CA ARG A 13 -23.50 12.01 7.33
C ARG A 13 -23.17 11.00 6.23
N TRP A 14 -24.05 10.81 5.24
CA TRP A 14 -23.83 9.93 4.08
C TRP A 14 -22.58 10.31 3.25
N TRP A 15 -22.15 11.57 3.27
CA TRP A 15 -20.95 12.01 2.56
C TRP A 15 -19.65 11.38 3.10
N TYR A 16 -19.60 11.03 4.39
CA TYR A 16 -18.44 10.31 4.94
C TYR A 16 -18.41 8.85 4.46
N LEU A 17 -19.59 8.21 4.33
CA LEU A 17 -19.68 6.85 3.77
C LEU A 17 -19.25 6.83 2.29
N LEU A 18 -19.67 7.82 1.51
CA LEU A 18 -19.21 7.98 0.13
C LEU A 18 -17.68 8.16 0.04
N ALA A 19 -17.10 8.96 0.94
CA ALA A 19 -15.65 9.13 0.99
C ALA A 19 -14.92 7.80 1.27
N VAL A 20 -15.41 6.99 2.20
CA VAL A 20 -14.86 5.65 2.46
C VAL A 20 -15.00 4.74 1.23
N MET A 21 -16.15 4.77 0.55
CA MET A 21 -16.32 4.01 -0.70
C MET A 21 -15.31 4.42 -1.77
N ILE A 22 -15.05 5.72 -1.93
CA ILE A 22 -14.03 6.22 -2.85
C ILE A 22 -12.66 5.64 -2.52
N MET A 23 -12.27 5.62 -1.24
CA MET A 23 -10.99 5.04 -0.80
C MET A 23 -10.85 3.55 -1.13
N LEU A 24 -11.95 2.80 -1.17
CA LEU A 24 -11.93 1.37 -1.50
C LEU A 24 -11.84 1.10 -3.01
N LEU A 25 -12.19 2.05 -3.87
CA LEU A 25 -12.14 1.86 -5.33
C LEU A 25 -10.72 1.59 -5.84
N GLY A 26 -9.71 2.28 -5.28
CA GLY A 26 -8.32 2.12 -5.69
C GLY A 26 -7.78 0.71 -5.46
N PRO A 27 -7.87 0.17 -4.22
CA PRO A 27 -7.48 -1.20 -3.94
C PRO A 27 -8.22 -2.23 -4.78
N VAL A 28 -9.55 -2.10 -4.93
CA VAL A 28 -10.37 -3.03 -5.73
C VAL A 28 -9.93 -3.00 -7.20
N TYR A 29 -9.75 -1.82 -7.77
CA TYR A 29 -9.28 -1.68 -9.15
C TYR A 29 -7.86 -2.20 -9.32
N GLY A 30 -6.97 -1.95 -8.36
CA GLY A 30 -5.60 -2.46 -8.37
C GLY A 30 -5.55 -3.98 -8.34
N ILE A 31 -6.35 -4.64 -7.49
CA ILE A 31 -6.48 -6.10 -7.43
C ILE A 31 -6.96 -6.62 -8.80
N TYR A 32 -8.02 -6.04 -9.33
CA TYR A 32 -8.52 -6.38 -10.66
C TYR A 32 -7.43 -6.26 -11.75
N ASN A 33 -6.61 -5.20 -11.73
CA ASN A 33 -5.51 -5.04 -12.69
C ASN A 33 -4.43 -6.11 -12.54
N VAL A 34 -4.02 -6.44 -11.32
CA VAL A 34 -3.02 -7.49 -11.08
C VAL A 34 -3.52 -8.84 -11.59
N LEU A 35 -4.76 -9.24 -11.25
CA LEU A 35 -5.32 -10.51 -11.71
C LEU A 35 -5.56 -10.53 -13.22
N SER A 36 -6.15 -9.48 -13.78
CA SER A 36 -6.45 -9.41 -15.22
C SER A 36 -5.17 -9.43 -16.06
N THR A 37 -4.12 -8.73 -15.65
CA THR A 37 -2.88 -8.71 -16.42
C THR A 37 -2.12 -10.04 -16.28
N SER A 38 -2.15 -10.68 -15.11
CA SER A 38 -1.57 -12.02 -14.91
C SER A 38 -2.26 -13.07 -15.80
N THR A 39 -3.59 -13.05 -15.85
CA THR A 39 -4.36 -13.95 -16.72
C THR A 39 -4.17 -13.65 -18.20
N ALA A 40 -4.02 -12.38 -18.57
CA ALA A 40 -3.74 -11.98 -19.95
C ALA A 40 -2.37 -12.48 -20.43
N VAL A 41 -1.34 -12.42 -19.59
CA VAL A 41 -0.01 -12.97 -19.90
C VAL A 41 -0.09 -14.49 -20.11
N HIS A 42 -0.81 -15.21 -19.25
CA HIS A 42 -1.02 -16.65 -19.43
C HIS A 42 -1.73 -16.96 -20.76
N LYS A 43 -2.83 -16.27 -21.06
CA LYS A 43 -3.59 -16.47 -22.31
C LYS A 43 -2.83 -16.10 -23.58
N ALA A 44 -1.82 -15.23 -23.49
CA ALA A 44 -1.01 -14.82 -24.64
C ALA A 44 -0.03 -15.91 -25.11
N GLY A 45 0.29 -16.88 -24.24
CA GLY A 45 1.16 -17.99 -24.59
C GLY A 45 0.56 -18.91 -25.65
N LYS A 46 1.41 -19.75 -26.25
CA LYS A 46 1.07 -20.61 -27.38
C LYS A 46 1.28 -22.07 -27.01
N TYR A 47 0.22 -22.86 -27.14
CA TYR A 47 0.24 -24.31 -26.94
C TYR A 47 0.46 -25.02 -28.27
N PHE A 48 1.17 -26.14 -28.24
CA PHE A 48 1.38 -27.02 -29.40
C PHE A 48 1.67 -28.45 -28.96
N ILE A 49 1.41 -29.41 -29.84
CA ILE A 49 1.65 -30.83 -29.61
C ILE A 49 3.12 -31.16 -29.92
N THR A 50 3.74 -32.02 -29.10
CA THR A 50 5.09 -32.53 -29.26
C THR A 50 5.12 -34.07 -29.23
N PRO A 51 5.99 -34.73 -30.01
CA PRO A 51 6.95 -34.17 -30.98
C PRO A 51 6.28 -33.38 -32.10
N GLY A 52 6.84 -32.22 -32.47
CA GLY A 52 6.17 -31.27 -33.35
C GLY A 52 6.86 -29.91 -33.44
N ALA A 53 6.21 -28.95 -34.10
CA ALA A 53 6.77 -27.61 -34.29
C ALA A 53 5.73 -26.50 -34.07
N LEU A 54 6.19 -25.40 -33.48
CA LEU A 54 5.43 -24.17 -33.28
C LEU A 54 6.12 -23.02 -34.01
N LYS A 55 5.37 -22.30 -34.85
CA LYS A 55 5.81 -21.06 -35.47
C LYS A 55 5.30 -19.88 -34.63
N ILE A 56 6.22 -19.00 -34.23
CA ILE A 56 5.90 -17.80 -33.44
C ILE A 56 6.47 -16.54 -34.09
N THR A 57 5.84 -15.40 -33.82
CA THR A 57 6.36 -14.09 -34.19
C THR A 57 6.70 -13.34 -32.91
N VAL A 58 7.98 -12.99 -32.77
CA VAL A 58 8.52 -12.22 -31.65
C VAL A 58 8.66 -10.77 -32.11
N ASN A 59 7.95 -9.86 -31.47
CA ASN A 59 7.88 -8.46 -31.89
C ASN A 59 9.01 -7.60 -31.31
N LYS A 60 9.63 -8.04 -30.21
CA LYS A 60 10.70 -7.34 -29.50
C LYS A 60 11.63 -8.36 -28.83
N PRO A 61 12.91 -8.01 -28.58
CA PRO A 61 13.83 -8.89 -27.87
C PRO A 61 13.29 -9.26 -26.49
N GLU A 62 13.18 -10.56 -26.22
CA GLU A 62 12.48 -11.06 -25.04
C GLU A 62 12.78 -12.55 -24.79
N THR A 63 12.81 -12.91 -23.51
CA THR A 63 12.97 -14.30 -23.07
C THR A 63 11.62 -15.00 -22.97
N TYR A 64 11.51 -16.18 -23.55
CA TYR A 64 10.34 -17.05 -23.45
C TYR A 64 10.70 -18.28 -22.62
N ILE A 65 9.72 -18.82 -21.91
CA ILE A 65 9.84 -20.06 -21.15
C ILE A 65 9.03 -21.12 -21.87
N LEU A 66 9.65 -22.28 -22.08
CA LEU A 66 9.00 -23.47 -22.60
C LEU A 66 8.58 -24.35 -21.42
N TRP A 67 7.32 -24.74 -21.40
CA TRP A 67 6.70 -25.54 -20.35
C TRP A 67 6.18 -26.85 -20.91
N ASN A 68 6.33 -27.92 -20.13
CA ASN A 68 5.58 -29.16 -20.29
C ASN A 68 4.23 -29.00 -19.56
N ALA A 69 3.12 -29.06 -20.29
CA ALA A 69 1.80 -29.09 -19.68
C ALA A 69 1.52 -30.52 -19.18
N LYS A 70 1.82 -30.75 -17.90
CA LYS A 70 1.60 -32.02 -17.21
C LYS A 70 0.11 -32.41 -17.21
N GLN A 71 -0.76 -31.41 -17.08
CA GLN A 71 -2.21 -31.57 -17.16
C GLN A 71 -2.79 -30.33 -17.86
N THR A 72 -3.54 -30.52 -18.95
CA THR A 72 -4.20 -29.43 -19.69
C THR A 72 -5.33 -29.97 -20.57
N ILE A 73 -6.17 -29.08 -21.08
CA ILE A 73 -7.14 -29.36 -22.14
C ILE A 73 -6.72 -28.53 -23.37
N TYR A 74 -6.40 -29.22 -24.46
CA TYR A 74 -5.98 -28.57 -25.71
C TYR A 74 -6.79 -29.14 -26.88
N GLN A 75 -7.37 -28.24 -27.69
CA GLN A 75 -8.22 -28.61 -28.83
C GLN A 75 -9.36 -29.60 -28.48
N GLY A 76 -9.94 -29.47 -27.28
CA GLY A 76 -11.04 -30.32 -26.80
C GLY A 76 -10.62 -31.70 -26.26
N GLN A 77 -9.32 -32.00 -26.25
CA GLN A 77 -8.77 -33.24 -25.70
C GLN A 77 -8.03 -32.97 -24.39
N SER A 78 -8.17 -33.89 -23.42
CA SER A 78 -7.42 -33.83 -22.16
C SER A 78 -6.06 -34.51 -22.34
N TYR A 79 -5.00 -33.81 -21.95
CA TYR A 79 -3.64 -34.33 -21.93
C TYR A 79 -3.17 -34.43 -20.49
N LYS A 80 -2.62 -35.60 -20.12
CA LYS A 80 -2.02 -35.83 -18.82
C LYS A 80 -0.75 -36.66 -18.95
N ASN A 81 0.34 -36.21 -18.32
CA ASN A 81 1.59 -36.95 -18.22
C ASN A 81 2.12 -36.97 -16.78
N ASP A 82 3.17 -37.76 -16.55
CA ASP A 82 3.82 -37.91 -15.24
C ASP A 82 4.62 -36.65 -14.83
N GLY A 83 4.94 -35.79 -15.79
CA GLY A 83 5.77 -34.59 -15.62
C GLY A 83 7.27 -34.85 -15.87
N SER A 84 7.68 -36.10 -16.15
CA SER A 84 9.06 -36.41 -16.51
C SER A 84 9.37 -35.82 -17.88
N ILE A 85 10.59 -35.32 -18.07
CA ILE A 85 11.01 -34.80 -19.38
C ILE A 85 11.62 -35.96 -20.18
N PRO A 86 11.02 -36.37 -21.32
CA PRO A 86 11.54 -37.48 -22.11
C PRO A 86 12.83 -37.08 -22.84
N ALA A 87 13.57 -38.07 -23.34
CA ALA A 87 14.71 -37.81 -24.22
C ALA A 87 14.23 -37.09 -25.50
N MET A 88 14.59 -35.82 -25.63
CA MET A 88 14.13 -34.98 -26.73
C MET A 88 15.19 -33.94 -27.11
N LYS A 89 15.12 -33.46 -28.36
CA LYS A 89 15.94 -32.39 -28.89
C LYS A 89 15.06 -31.20 -29.22
N ILE A 90 15.42 -30.03 -28.69
CA ILE A 90 14.75 -28.77 -28.99
C ILE A 90 15.62 -27.99 -29.97
N LEU A 91 15.03 -27.55 -31.07
CA LEU A 91 15.67 -26.74 -32.09
C LEU A 91 14.88 -25.44 -32.25
N VAL A 92 15.54 -24.30 -32.09
CA VAL A 92 14.93 -22.99 -32.29
C VAL A 92 15.56 -22.34 -33.52
N MET A 93 14.82 -22.27 -34.63
CA MET A 93 15.32 -21.73 -35.89
C MET A 93 14.80 -20.32 -36.14
N GLY A 94 15.71 -19.35 -36.27
CA GLY A 94 15.39 -17.96 -36.65
C GLY A 94 15.46 -17.68 -38.16
N LYS A 95 15.29 -16.40 -38.53
CA LYS A 95 15.23 -15.88 -39.92
C LYS A 95 16.39 -16.28 -40.86
N ARG A 96 17.51 -16.75 -40.32
CA ARG A 96 18.75 -17.11 -41.05
C ARG A 96 19.25 -18.54 -40.76
N GLY A 97 18.43 -19.40 -40.14
CA GLY A 97 18.86 -20.74 -39.72
C GLY A 97 19.83 -20.75 -38.53
N LYS A 98 20.11 -19.59 -37.92
CA LYS A 98 20.87 -19.49 -36.67
C LYS A 98 20.04 -20.11 -35.55
N ALA A 99 20.61 -21.10 -34.87
CA ALA A 99 20.01 -21.70 -33.70
C ALA A 99 20.07 -20.71 -32.54
N GLU A 100 18.92 -20.42 -31.91
CA GLU A 100 18.92 -19.73 -30.62
C GLU A 100 19.26 -20.75 -29.52
N GLU A 101 20.01 -20.30 -28.51
CA GLU A 101 20.41 -21.15 -27.39
C GLU A 101 19.19 -21.49 -26.52
N PHE A 102 19.04 -22.79 -26.23
CA PHE A 102 18.04 -23.29 -25.29
C PHE A 102 18.73 -23.60 -23.97
N ASP A 103 18.35 -22.90 -22.92
CA ASP A 103 18.88 -23.10 -21.57
C ASP A 103 17.89 -23.95 -20.76
N SER A 104 18.33 -25.13 -20.33
CA SER A 104 17.54 -26.10 -19.56
C SER A 104 17.54 -25.88 -18.05
N ASP A 105 18.26 -24.89 -17.51
CA ASP A 105 18.42 -24.66 -16.06
C ASP A 105 17.22 -23.94 -15.42
N LEU A 106 15.99 -24.40 -15.71
CA LEU A 106 14.80 -23.95 -14.99
C LEU A 106 14.05 -25.12 -14.36
N SER A 107 13.92 -25.05 -13.04
CA SER A 107 13.00 -25.89 -12.26
C SER A 107 11.91 -25.00 -11.64
N MET A 108 10.85 -24.76 -12.40
CA MET A 108 9.67 -24.02 -11.98
C MET A 108 8.43 -24.86 -12.24
N THR A 109 7.48 -24.78 -11.31
CA THR A 109 6.14 -25.36 -11.47
C THR A 109 5.10 -24.25 -11.40
N ALA A 110 4.09 -24.30 -12.25
CA ALA A 110 2.99 -23.33 -12.23
C ALA A 110 1.63 -24.03 -12.28
N HIS A 111 0.66 -23.46 -11.56
CA HIS A 111 -0.71 -23.95 -11.48
C HIS A 111 -1.65 -22.85 -11.94
N PHE A 112 -2.45 -23.13 -12.97
CA PHE A 112 -3.43 -22.19 -13.52
C PHE A 112 -4.79 -22.88 -13.62
N GLY A 113 -5.59 -22.77 -12.57
CA GLY A 113 -6.84 -23.55 -12.46
C GLY A 113 -6.54 -25.04 -12.44
N GLU A 114 -7.07 -25.78 -13.42
CA GLU A 114 -6.86 -27.22 -13.60
C GLU A 114 -5.57 -27.55 -14.39
N GLU A 115 -4.82 -26.53 -14.84
CA GLU A 115 -3.58 -26.71 -15.58
C GLU A 115 -2.37 -26.82 -14.66
N HIS A 116 -1.52 -27.80 -14.95
CA HIS A 116 -0.27 -28.03 -14.23
C HIS A 116 0.90 -27.96 -15.22
N LEU A 117 1.84 -27.04 -15.01
CA LEU A 117 2.96 -26.78 -15.89
C LEU A 117 4.29 -27.01 -15.17
N ASN A 118 5.23 -27.67 -15.84
CA ASN A 118 6.62 -27.77 -15.41
C ASN A 118 7.51 -27.08 -16.44
N SER A 119 8.42 -26.20 -16.03
CA SER A 119 9.36 -25.58 -16.96
C SER A 119 10.31 -26.62 -17.52
N ILE A 120 10.61 -26.50 -18.81
CA ILE A 120 11.63 -27.28 -19.51
C ILE A 120 12.89 -26.43 -19.65
N GLY A 121 12.73 -25.13 -19.90
CA GLY A 121 13.84 -24.21 -20.11
C GLY A 121 13.40 -22.88 -20.68
N LYS A 122 14.37 -22.03 -21.04
CA LYS A 122 14.13 -20.71 -21.61
C LYS A 122 14.82 -20.53 -22.97
N ILE A 123 14.25 -19.66 -23.78
CA ILE A 123 14.75 -19.25 -25.09
C ILE A 123 14.89 -17.74 -25.07
N ASN A 124 16.08 -17.24 -25.38
CA ASN A 124 16.36 -15.80 -25.44
C ASN A 124 16.28 -15.33 -26.90
N PHE A 125 15.16 -14.72 -27.29
CA PHE A 125 15.07 -14.11 -28.62
C PHE A 125 15.69 -12.72 -28.58
N THR A 126 16.82 -12.56 -29.27
CA THR A 126 17.59 -11.30 -29.26
C THR A 126 17.16 -10.32 -30.35
N GLU A 127 16.50 -10.80 -31.39
CA GLU A 127 16.01 -9.99 -32.51
C GLU A 127 14.49 -10.19 -32.72
N PRO A 128 13.73 -9.15 -33.11
CA PRO A 128 12.37 -9.34 -33.60
C PRO A 128 12.34 -10.18 -34.87
N GLY A 129 11.42 -11.13 -34.96
CA GLY A 129 11.36 -12.03 -36.10
C GLY A 129 10.35 -13.15 -35.96
N THR A 130 10.28 -13.96 -37.02
CA THR A 130 9.51 -15.20 -36.97
C THR A 130 10.47 -16.34 -36.72
N TYR A 131 10.12 -17.17 -35.73
CA TYR A 131 10.91 -18.29 -35.26
C TYR A 131 10.10 -19.57 -35.35
N GLN A 132 10.79 -20.69 -35.53
CA GLN A 132 10.21 -22.02 -35.44
C GLN A 132 10.86 -22.78 -34.30
N VAL A 133 10.07 -23.14 -33.30
CA VAL A 133 10.48 -24.00 -32.18
C VAL A 133 10.05 -25.41 -32.52
N MET A 134 11.01 -26.31 -32.67
CA MET A 134 10.79 -27.71 -33.03
C MET A 134 11.26 -28.61 -31.90
N VAL A 135 10.43 -29.58 -31.54
CA VAL A 135 10.73 -30.57 -30.52
C VAL A 135 10.68 -31.94 -31.16
N ILE A 136 11.81 -32.65 -31.11
CA ILE A 136 12.01 -33.93 -31.77
C ILE A 136 12.31 -34.97 -30.69
N GLY A 137 11.70 -36.15 -30.79
CA GLY A 137 12.02 -37.29 -29.93
C GLY A 137 11.05 -38.44 -30.18
N ASP A 138 11.28 -39.54 -29.49
CA ASP A 138 10.45 -40.74 -29.55
C ASP A 138 9.71 -40.90 -28.20
N TYR A 139 8.51 -40.33 -28.12
CA TYR A 139 7.65 -40.38 -26.94
C TYR A 139 6.19 -40.06 -27.35
N PRO A 140 5.19 -40.47 -26.54
CA PRO A 140 3.78 -40.19 -26.83
C PRO A 140 3.47 -38.69 -26.87
N ASP A 141 2.43 -38.32 -27.61
CA ASP A 141 2.00 -36.92 -27.76
C ASP A 141 1.85 -36.20 -26.41
N ARG A 142 2.50 -35.04 -26.30
CA ARG A 142 2.44 -34.13 -25.15
C ARG A 142 2.05 -32.74 -25.61
N VAL A 143 1.55 -31.93 -24.69
CA VAL A 143 1.27 -30.51 -24.97
C VAL A 143 2.34 -29.68 -24.31
N PHE A 144 3.07 -28.91 -25.12
CA PHE A 144 4.00 -27.91 -24.63
C PHE A 144 3.38 -26.52 -24.76
N TYR A 145 3.77 -25.64 -23.85
CA TYR A 145 3.29 -24.28 -23.76
C TYR A 145 4.48 -23.32 -23.76
N LEU A 146 4.48 -22.35 -24.67
CA LEU A 146 5.53 -21.36 -24.79
C LEU A 146 4.97 -19.97 -24.46
N ASN A 147 5.54 -19.29 -23.48
CA ASN A 147 5.10 -17.96 -23.08
C ASN A 147 6.25 -17.02 -22.77
N SER A 148 5.94 -15.72 -22.78
CA SER A 148 6.89 -14.68 -22.40
C SER A 148 7.19 -14.74 -20.89
N SER A 149 8.47 -14.63 -20.52
CA SER A 149 8.93 -14.58 -19.13
C SER A 149 8.60 -13.26 -18.40
N ASN A 150 7.95 -12.32 -19.08
CA ASN A 150 7.58 -11.01 -18.53
C ASN A 150 6.58 -11.04 -17.37
N LEU A 151 6.10 -12.22 -16.94
CA LEU A 151 5.13 -12.35 -15.87
C LEU A 151 5.55 -11.54 -14.63
N VAL A 152 6.81 -11.64 -14.20
CA VAL A 152 7.32 -10.88 -13.04
C VAL A 152 7.18 -9.38 -13.25
N TRP A 153 7.65 -8.86 -14.38
CA TRP A 153 7.57 -7.43 -14.69
C TRP A 153 6.13 -6.93 -14.82
N VAL A 154 5.25 -7.74 -15.39
CA VAL A 154 3.83 -7.42 -15.54
C VAL A 154 3.13 -7.38 -14.19
N VAL A 155 3.38 -8.38 -13.33
CA VAL A 155 2.86 -8.42 -11.96
C VAL A 155 3.39 -7.23 -11.16
N MET A 156 4.68 -6.91 -11.26
CA MET A 156 5.27 -5.74 -10.61
C MET A 156 4.61 -4.44 -11.05
N LYS A 157 4.36 -4.25 -12.36
CA LYS A 157 3.61 -3.09 -12.86
C LYS A 157 2.19 -3.04 -12.31
N GLY A 158 1.49 -4.18 -12.26
CA GLY A 158 0.16 -4.28 -11.67
C GLY A 158 0.15 -3.89 -10.19
N ILE A 159 1.15 -4.36 -9.42
CA ILE A 159 1.31 -4.02 -8.00
C ILE A 159 1.61 -2.52 -7.84
N LEU A 160 2.52 -1.96 -8.65
CA LEU A 160 2.82 -0.53 -8.61
C LEU A 160 1.57 0.31 -8.90
N LEU A 161 0.78 -0.08 -9.90
CA LEU A 161 -0.50 0.53 -10.22
C LEU A 161 -1.51 0.38 -9.06
N PHE A 162 -1.56 -0.77 -8.40
CA PHE A 162 -2.39 -0.97 -7.20
C PHE A 162 -2.08 0.08 -6.12
N PHE A 163 -0.79 0.28 -5.80
CA PHE A 163 -0.40 1.28 -4.81
C PHE A 163 -0.69 2.71 -5.28
N LEU A 164 -0.45 3.00 -6.56
CA LEU A 164 -0.75 4.31 -7.14
C LEU A 164 -2.25 4.65 -7.07
N TYR A 165 -3.13 3.74 -7.51
CA TYR A 165 -4.58 3.96 -7.47
C TYR A 165 -5.11 4.00 -6.03
N SER A 166 -4.55 3.18 -5.14
CA SER A 166 -4.88 3.21 -3.71
C SER A 166 -4.52 4.56 -3.09
N ALA A 167 -3.34 5.11 -3.40
CA ALA A 167 -2.93 6.42 -2.92
C ALA A 167 -3.84 7.54 -3.46
N ILE A 168 -4.12 7.57 -4.77
CA ILE A 168 -4.97 8.60 -5.38
C ILE A 168 -6.37 8.60 -4.74
N THR A 169 -6.98 7.43 -4.60
CA THR A 169 -8.33 7.30 -4.05
C THR A 169 -8.38 7.56 -2.55
N LEU A 170 -7.32 7.21 -1.81
CA LEU A 170 -7.16 7.60 -0.40
C LEU A 170 -7.13 9.13 -0.26
N ILE A 171 -6.29 9.82 -1.03
CA ILE A 171 -6.17 11.28 -1.00
C ILE A 171 -7.50 11.94 -1.36
N ALA A 172 -8.18 11.45 -2.40
CA ALA A 172 -9.48 11.97 -2.82
C ALA A 172 -10.57 11.79 -1.74
N GLY A 173 -10.64 10.61 -1.12
CA GLY A 173 -11.58 10.35 -0.03
C GLY A 173 -11.31 11.24 1.17
N ILE A 174 -10.04 11.42 1.52
CA ILE A 174 -9.63 12.27 2.65
C ILE A 174 -9.98 13.74 2.39
N ALA A 175 -9.67 14.25 1.20
CA ALA A 175 -10.04 15.60 0.80
C ALA A 175 -11.56 15.81 0.88
N MET A 176 -12.37 14.80 0.48
CA MET A 176 -13.82 14.85 0.63
C MET A 176 -14.25 14.92 2.10
N ILE A 177 -13.66 14.11 3.00
CA ILE A 177 -13.94 14.15 4.44
C ILE A 177 -13.65 15.54 5.01
N VAL A 178 -12.52 16.14 4.65
CA VAL A 178 -12.12 17.49 5.09
C VAL A 178 -13.12 18.53 4.63
N VAL A 179 -13.46 18.55 3.34
CA VAL A 179 -14.41 19.52 2.78
C VAL A 179 -15.79 19.40 3.45
N VAL A 180 -16.27 18.17 3.68
CA VAL A 180 -17.55 17.91 4.35
C VAL A 180 -17.50 18.36 5.81
N ALA A 181 -16.43 18.03 6.53
CA ALA A 181 -16.25 18.45 7.91
C ALA A 181 -16.17 19.98 8.06
N MET A 182 -15.43 20.66 7.17
CA MET A 182 -15.34 22.12 7.14
C MET A 182 -16.70 22.77 6.86
N LYS A 183 -17.45 22.28 5.86
CA LYS A 183 -18.79 22.78 5.54
C LYS A 183 -19.76 22.56 6.70
N ARG A 184 -19.68 21.41 7.38
CA ARG A 184 -20.52 21.08 8.53
C ARG A 184 -20.20 21.93 9.75
N SER A 185 -18.92 22.15 10.06
CA SER A 185 -18.49 23.03 11.16
C SER A 185 -18.95 24.47 10.95
N ARG A 186 -18.88 24.98 9.71
CA ARG A 186 -19.40 26.31 9.36
C ARG A 186 -20.91 26.43 9.55
N ALA A 187 -21.67 25.40 9.18
CA ALA A 187 -23.13 25.36 9.37
C ALA A 187 -23.53 25.28 10.87
N MET A 188 -22.72 24.63 11.71
CA MET A 188 -23.00 24.59 13.15
C MET A 188 -22.66 25.93 13.85
N LYS A 189 -21.62 26.64 13.40
CA LYS A 189 -21.28 27.98 13.94
C LYS A 189 -22.33 29.05 13.61
N SER A 190 -23.14 28.87 12.56
CA SER A 190 -24.24 29.80 12.24
C SER A 190 -25.49 29.60 13.11
N ASP A 191 -25.61 28.45 13.78
CA ASP A 191 -26.82 28.06 14.52
C ASP A 191 -26.68 28.23 16.05
N THR A 192 -25.54 28.71 16.56
CA THR A 192 -25.32 28.89 18.00
C THR A 192 -25.86 30.25 18.48
N PRO A 193 -26.91 30.31 19.33
CA PRO A 193 -27.35 31.57 19.94
C PRO A 193 -26.31 32.05 20.97
N GLN A 194 -26.04 33.37 21.00
CA GLN A 194 -25.22 34.00 22.03
C GLN A 194 -25.86 33.83 23.40
N THR A 195 -25.30 32.98 24.26
CA THR A 195 -25.69 32.90 25.66
C THR A 195 -25.11 34.11 26.41
N SER A 196 -26.00 34.98 26.91
CA SER A 196 -25.70 36.10 27.79
C SER A 196 -25.13 35.60 29.12
N ILE A 197 -23.92 36.03 29.46
CA ILE A 197 -23.32 35.84 30.78
C ILE A 197 -24.00 36.82 31.76
N ILE A 198 -24.72 36.32 32.76
CA ILE A 198 -25.10 37.09 33.95
C ILE A 198 -24.49 36.42 35.17
N GLY A 199 -23.63 37.20 35.86
CA GLY A 199 -23.57 37.30 37.31
C GLY A 199 -22.82 36.21 38.09
N ALA A 200 -21.69 36.58 38.68
CA ALA A 200 -21.29 36.11 40.01
C ALA A 200 -20.27 37.10 40.62
N GLU A 201 -20.69 37.81 41.66
CA GLU A 201 -19.85 38.62 42.54
C GLU A 201 -20.21 38.23 43.98
N GLY A 202 -19.22 37.91 44.82
CA GLY A 202 -19.40 37.64 46.25
C GLY A 202 -18.38 36.67 46.87
N ALA A 203 -17.26 37.23 47.36
CA ALA A 203 -16.18 36.62 48.15
C ALA A 203 -16.66 36.00 49.48
N GLY A 204 -15.91 35.19 50.24
CA GLY A 204 -14.50 34.80 50.23
C GLY A 204 -14.17 34.11 51.57
N GLU A 205 -12.91 33.68 51.72
CA GLU A 205 -12.25 33.06 52.89
C GLU A 205 -12.18 31.53 53.02
N LEU A 206 -12.73 30.75 52.09
CA LEU A 206 -12.35 29.34 51.86
C LEU A 206 -11.63 29.10 50.51
N GLU A 207 -11.44 30.17 49.72
CA GLU A 207 -10.98 30.13 48.33
C GLU A 207 -9.47 29.87 48.16
N SER A 208 -8.61 30.16 49.13
CA SER A 208 -7.15 30.12 48.89
C SER A 208 -6.59 28.71 48.65
N THR A 209 -7.17 27.69 49.29
CA THR A 209 -6.79 26.29 49.06
C THR A 209 -7.53 25.66 47.89
N SER A 210 -8.77 26.08 47.60
CA SER A 210 -9.51 25.61 46.42
C SER A 210 -8.95 26.21 45.12
N ASP A 211 -8.50 27.45 45.15
CA ASP A 211 -7.92 28.14 43.98
C ASP A 211 -6.54 27.59 43.64
N ALA A 212 -5.72 27.27 44.65
CA ALA A 212 -4.42 26.64 44.44
C ALA A 212 -4.57 25.23 43.82
N THR A 213 -5.49 24.43 44.36
CA THR A 213 -5.78 23.07 43.84
C THR A 213 -6.44 23.10 42.47
N ALA A 214 -7.33 24.07 42.20
CA ALA A 214 -7.92 24.28 40.88
C ALA A 214 -6.88 24.76 39.85
N SER A 215 -5.99 25.68 40.22
CA SER A 215 -4.90 26.17 39.37
C SER A 215 -3.92 25.04 39.00
N GLU A 216 -3.58 24.18 39.96
CA GLU A 216 -2.72 23.01 39.75
C GLU A 216 -3.38 21.99 38.80
N ALA A 217 -4.67 21.71 38.97
CA ALA A 217 -5.42 20.82 38.08
C ALA A 217 -5.47 21.37 36.64
N VAL A 218 -5.72 22.67 36.47
CA VAL A 218 -5.73 23.33 35.15
C VAL A 218 -4.35 23.28 34.50
N LEU A 219 -3.28 23.48 35.27
CA LEU A 219 -1.91 23.38 34.77
C LEU A 219 -1.58 21.95 34.32
N LYS A 220 -1.92 20.95 35.13
CA LYS A 220 -1.73 19.53 34.82
C LYS A 220 -2.46 19.15 33.53
N ASP A 221 -3.72 19.56 33.39
CA ASP A 221 -4.51 19.34 32.17
C ASP A 221 -3.88 20.02 30.94
N ARG A 222 -3.32 21.22 31.09
CA ARG A 222 -2.59 21.88 29.98
C ARG A 222 -1.35 21.11 29.58
N ILE A 223 -0.60 20.57 30.54
CA ILE A 223 0.62 19.78 30.31
C ILE A 223 0.28 18.49 29.56
N THR A 224 -0.67 17.70 30.07
CA THR A 224 -1.05 16.42 29.46
C THR A 224 -1.65 16.62 28.07
N ASN A 225 -2.54 17.59 27.89
CA ASN A 225 -3.10 17.92 26.58
C ASN A 225 -2.02 18.34 25.57
N THR A 226 -1.05 19.15 25.99
CA THR A 226 0.05 19.57 25.11
C THR A 226 0.92 18.38 24.72
N ALA A 227 1.25 17.50 25.67
CA ALA A 227 1.99 16.28 25.40
C ALA A 227 1.25 15.32 24.43
N SER A 228 -0.07 15.19 24.56
CA SER A 228 -0.90 14.43 23.62
C SER A 228 -0.92 15.02 22.22
N ILE A 229 -0.95 16.36 22.10
CA ILE A 229 -0.92 17.05 20.80
C ILE A 229 0.37 16.74 20.05
N CYS A 230 1.52 16.59 20.73
CA CYS A 230 2.76 16.14 20.08
C CYS A 230 2.53 14.84 19.28
N HIS A 231 1.86 13.84 19.85
CA HIS A 231 1.58 12.58 19.15
C HIS A 231 0.50 12.73 18.09
N PHE A 232 -0.66 13.30 18.45
CA PHE A 232 -1.79 13.39 17.52
C PHE A 232 -1.52 14.29 16.32
N SER A 233 -0.60 15.26 16.43
CA SER A 233 -0.19 16.10 15.31
C SER A 233 0.32 15.28 14.12
N VAL A 234 0.99 14.14 14.37
CA VAL A 234 1.46 13.22 13.34
C VAL A 234 0.32 12.76 12.42
N LEU A 235 -0.88 12.52 12.97
CA LEU A 235 -2.04 12.03 12.22
C LEU A 235 -2.55 13.04 11.19
N LEU A 236 -2.18 14.31 11.28
CA LEU A 236 -2.52 15.31 10.26
C LEU A 236 -1.89 14.95 8.91
N ASN A 237 -0.76 14.26 8.89
CA ASN A 237 -0.13 13.79 7.66
C ASN A 237 -0.98 12.73 6.93
N LEU A 238 -1.88 12.03 7.63
CA LEU A 238 -2.86 11.18 6.96
C LEU A 238 -3.80 12.04 6.12
N ILE A 239 -4.20 13.19 6.65
CA ILE A 239 -5.19 14.08 6.02
C ILE A 239 -4.55 14.91 4.89
N LEU A 240 -3.36 15.44 5.15
CA LEU A 240 -2.59 16.27 4.24
C LEU A 240 -1.27 15.55 3.96
N PRO A 241 -1.16 14.77 2.86
CA PRO A 241 0.01 13.95 2.55
C PRO A 241 1.17 14.81 2.02
N ILE A 242 1.61 15.75 2.85
CA ILE A 242 2.74 16.63 2.57
C ILE A 242 4.00 15.89 3.02
N PRO A 243 5.03 15.76 2.16
CA PRO A 243 6.27 15.09 2.52
C PRO A 243 6.83 15.61 3.85
N PHE A 244 7.22 14.68 4.74
CA PHE A 244 7.82 14.95 6.05
C PHE A 244 6.95 15.69 7.07
N LEU A 245 5.67 15.98 6.78
CA LEU A 245 4.79 16.69 7.71
C LEU A 245 4.60 15.93 9.03
N ASN A 246 4.62 14.60 8.98
CA ASN A 246 4.58 13.74 10.16
C ASN A 246 5.75 13.96 11.14
N ILE A 247 6.89 14.51 10.68
CA ILE A 247 8.04 14.88 11.53
C ILE A 247 8.02 16.38 11.85
N ILE A 248 7.73 17.21 10.84
CA ILE A 248 7.78 18.67 10.97
C ILE A 248 6.74 19.17 11.98
N LEU A 249 5.52 18.62 11.96
CA LEU A 249 4.46 19.12 12.81
C LEU A 249 4.68 18.84 14.32
N PRO A 250 4.98 17.61 14.76
CA PRO A 250 5.34 17.38 16.16
C PRO A 250 6.59 18.16 16.57
N LEU A 251 7.55 18.37 15.65
CA LEU A 251 8.73 19.21 15.90
C LEU A 251 8.37 20.67 16.18
N ILE A 252 7.42 21.24 15.43
CA ILE A 252 6.92 22.61 15.70
C ILE A 252 6.23 22.67 17.06
N VAL A 253 5.32 21.74 17.35
CA VAL A 253 4.59 21.68 18.63
C VAL A 253 5.58 21.57 19.80
N TRP A 254 6.52 20.64 19.72
CA TRP A 254 7.54 20.44 20.74
C TRP A 254 8.43 21.67 20.89
N SER A 255 8.93 22.26 19.79
CA SER A 255 9.82 23.43 19.86
C SER A 255 9.17 24.63 20.55
N MET A 256 7.87 24.83 20.38
CA MET A 256 7.12 25.92 21.01
C MET A 256 6.83 25.69 22.50
N LYS A 257 6.84 24.43 22.96
CA LYS A 257 6.29 24.04 24.27
C LYS A 257 7.25 23.27 25.17
N LYS A 258 8.41 22.84 24.67
CA LYS A 258 9.40 22.02 25.39
C LYS A 258 9.92 22.63 26.69
N ASN A 259 9.98 23.96 26.79
CA ASN A 259 10.47 24.66 27.99
C ASN A 259 9.38 24.83 29.07
N MET A 260 8.15 24.37 28.82
CA MET A 260 7.05 24.50 29.79
C MET A 260 7.09 23.43 30.88
N ASP A 261 7.41 22.18 30.53
CA ASP A 261 7.41 21.05 31.45
C ASP A 261 8.23 19.87 30.89
N GLU A 262 8.92 19.13 31.76
CA GLU A 262 9.74 17.95 31.37
C GLU A 262 8.89 16.86 30.70
N PHE A 263 7.63 16.70 31.09
CA PHE A 263 6.70 15.73 30.49
C PHE A 263 6.41 16.05 29.02
N ILE A 264 6.27 17.34 28.68
CA ILE A 264 6.11 17.79 27.29
C ILE A 264 7.39 17.56 26.51
N ASP A 265 8.55 17.86 27.09
CA ASP A 265 9.84 17.63 26.45
C ASP A 265 10.04 16.15 26.12
N TYR A 266 9.77 15.26 27.08
CA TYR A 266 9.84 13.81 26.92
C TYR A 266 8.95 13.31 25.77
N HIS A 267 7.66 13.67 25.77
CA HIS A 267 6.73 13.19 24.75
C HIS A 267 6.99 13.79 23.36
N GLY A 268 7.46 15.03 23.29
CA GLY A 268 7.88 15.65 22.04
C GLY A 268 9.08 14.94 21.42
N LYS A 269 10.11 14.62 22.22
CA LYS A 269 11.29 13.84 21.78
C LYS A 269 10.89 12.44 21.30
N GLU A 270 10.08 11.71 22.08
CA GLU A 270 9.61 10.37 21.69
C GLU A 270 8.80 10.40 20.39
N ALA A 271 7.90 11.38 20.21
CA ALA A 271 7.13 11.51 18.97
C ALA A 271 8.03 11.72 17.75
N ILE A 272 9.03 12.61 17.86
CA ILE A 272 9.96 12.91 16.75
C ILE A 272 10.87 11.72 16.45
N ASN A 273 11.46 11.11 17.49
CA ASN A 273 12.31 9.93 17.36
C ASN A 273 11.57 8.78 16.67
N PHE A 274 10.30 8.55 17.05
CA PHE A 274 9.48 7.51 16.44
C PHE A 274 9.20 7.80 14.97
N GLN A 275 8.86 9.04 14.60
CA GLN A 275 8.58 9.39 13.20
C GLN A 275 9.83 9.30 12.31
N ILE A 276 11.01 9.63 12.84
CA ILE A 276 12.28 9.39 12.15
C ILE A 276 12.53 7.88 11.98
N SER A 277 12.25 7.08 13.00
CA SER A 277 12.39 5.61 12.93
C SER A 277 11.47 5.01 11.87
N ILE A 278 10.19 5.39 11.84
CA ILE A 278 9.22 4.98 10.82
C ILE A 278 9.67 5.40 9.42
N LEU A 279 10.25 6.60 9.25
CA LEU A 279 10.79 7.04 7.97
C LEU A 279 11.92 6.11 7.49
N ILE A 280 12.87 5.77 8.37
CA ILE A 280 13.97 4.85 8.04
C ILE A 280 13.41 3.47 7.65
N TYR A 281 12.48 2.92 8.43
CA TYR A 281 11.87 1.63 8.13
C TYR A 281 11.08 1.65 6.83
N THR A 282 10.44 2.77 6.50
CA THR A 282 9.74 2.97 5.22
C THR A 282 10.73 2.94 4.06
N ILE A 283 11.85 3.65 4.15
CA ILE A 283 12.89 3.66 3.10
C ILE A 283 13.47 2.26 2.89
N LEU A 284 13.81 1.54 3.97
CA LEU A 284 14.30 0.16 3.88
C LEU A 284 13.26 -0.77 3.26
N SER A 285 11.99 -0.61 3.61
CA SER A 285 10.89 -1.39 3.04
C SER A 285 10.70 -1.12 1.55
N ILE A 286 10.85 0.14 1.10
CA ILE A 286 10.82 0.48 -0.34
C ILE A 286 11.95 -0.24 -1.09
N LEU A 287 13.16 -0.31 -0.53
CA LEU A 287 14.27 -1.07 -1.15
C LEU A 287 13.94 -2.57 -1.24
N LEU A 288 13.30 -3.12 -0.21
CA LEU A 288 12.84 -4.50 -0.18
C LEU A 288 11.66 -4.79 -1.11
N CYS A 289 11.00 -3.78 -1.67
CA CYS A 289 9.96 -3.99 -2.69
C CYS A 289 10.53 -4.62 -3.97
N LEU A 290 11.84 -4.49 -4.22
CA LEU A 290 12.52 -5.14 -5.35
C LEU A 290 12.41 -6.68 -5.32
N ILE A 291 12.25 -7.25 -4.12
CA ILE A 291 12.05 -8.69 -3.91
C ILE A 291 10.65 -9.00 -3.36
N VAL A 292 9.67 -8.11 -3.62
CA VAL A 292 8.25 -8.22 -3.23
C VAL A 292 7.97 -8.08 -1.73
N ILE A 293 8.87 -8.54 -0.84
CA ILE A 293 8.63 -8.54 0.61
C ILE A 293 8.40 -7.14 1.20
N GLY A 294 9.00 -6.11 0.59
CA GLY A 294 8.85 -4.72 1.01
C GLY A 294 7.40 -4.22 1.01
N PHE A 295 6.56 -4.72 0.12
CA PHE A 295 5.16 -4.30 0.06
C PHE A 295 4.37 -4.70 1.30
N PHE A 296 4.60 -5.91 1.81
CA PHE A 296 3.96 -6.38 3.05
C PHE A 296 4.45 -5.59 4.26
N LEU A 297 5.74 -5.26 4.29
CA LEU A 297 6.34 -4.44 5.35
C LEU A 297 5.76 -3.02 5.35
N LEU A 298 5.57 -2.40 4.18
CA LEU A 298 4.97 -1.06 4.09
C LEU A 298 3.54 -1.01 4.66
N VAL A 299 2.73 -2.03 4.36
CA VAL A 299 1.37 -2.14 4.91
C VAL A 299 1.42 -2.34 6.43
N ALA A 300 2.28 -3.23 6.91
CA ALA A 300 2.45 -3.46 8.35
C ALA A 300 2.91 -2.19 9.09
N LEU A 301 3.90 -1.48 8.55
CA LEU A 301 4.40 -0.22 9.10
C LEU A 301 3.34 0.87 9.14
N PHE A 302 2.48 0.96 8.12
CA PHE A 302 1.37 1.92 8.10
C PHE A 302 0.43 1.74 9.29
N PHE A 303 -0.06 0.52 9.51
CA PHE A 303 -0.96 0.23 10.64
C PHE A 303 -0.24 0.36 11.98
N PHE A 304 1.00 -0.14 12.08
CA PHE A 304 1.81 -0.03 13.28
C PHE A 304 2.02 1.43 13.70
N ASN A 305 2.35 2.32 12.75
CA ASN A 305 2.51 3.75 13.01
C ASN A 305 1.23 4.38 13.58
N ILE A 306 0.08 4.13 12.95
CA ILE A 306 -1.21 4.69 13.39
C ILE A 306 -1.56 4.23 14.80
N ILE A 307 -1.49 2.93 15.06
CA ILE A 307 -1.84 2.35 16.35
C ILE A 307 -0.93 2.90 17.45
N ALA A 308 0.39 2.91 17.21
CA ALA A 308 1.36 3.39 18.18
C ALA A 308 1.15 4.86 18.53
N VAL A 309 0.91 5.72 17.53
CA VAL A 309 0.64 7.16 17.74
C VAL A 309 -0.65 7.39 18.53
N ILE A 310 -1.72 6.63 18.24
CA ILE A 310 -2.99 6.75 18.98
C ILE A 310 -2.79 6.37 20.45
N VAL A 311 -2.15 5.22 20.71
CA VAL A 311 -1.90 4.74 22.07
C VAL A 311 -1.01 5.72 22.84
N ALA A 312 0.04 6.24 22.21
CA ALA A 312 0.93 7.23 22.81
C ALA A 312 0.20 8.52 23.17
N GLY A 313 -0.66 9.03 22.27
CA GLY A 313 -1.46 10.23 22.53
C GLY A 313 -2.46 10.04 23.68
N ILE A 314 -3.10 8.87 23.77
CA ILE A 314 -4.01 8.52 24.87
C ILE A 314 -3.23 8.37 26.20
N SER A 315 -2.07 7.72 26.18
CA SER A 315 -1.20 7.57 27.35
C SER A 315 -0.74 8.93 27.88
N ALA A 316 -0.31 9.83 27.00
CA ALA A 316 0.07 11.19 27.36
C ALA A 316 -1.10 11.97 27.99
N ALA A 317 -2.33 11.76 27.51
CA ALA A 317 -3.52 12.42 28.03
C ALA A 317 -3.85 11.98 29.46
N LYS A 318 -3.49 10.74 29.81
CA LYS A 318 -3.59 10.18 31.17
C LYS A 318 -2.46 10.61 32.09
N GLY A 319 -1.45 11.33 31.58
CA GLY A 319 -0.24 11.68 32.33
C GLY A 319 0.79 10.54 32.43
N GLU A 320 0.69 9.53 31.57
CA GLU A 320 1.58 8.37 31.56
C GLU A 320 2.66 8.52 30.48
N ARG A 321 3.93 8.30 30.86
CA ARG A 321 5.05 8.25 29.90
C ARG A 321 4.93 7.02 29.00
N PHE A 322 4.85 7.24 27.69
CA PHE A 322 4.76 6.17 26.70
C PHE A 322 6.08 5.99 25.96
N HIS A 323 6.57 4.76 25.91
CA HIS A 323 7.76 4.39 25.17
C HIS A 323 7.36 3.69 23.87
N TYR A 324 7.74 4.27 22.73
CA TYR A 324 7.43 3.65 21.45
C TYR A 324 8.21 2.35 21.24
N PRO A 325 7.53 1.23 20.90
CA PRO A 325 8.22 0.01 20.50
C PRO A 325 8.98 0.25 19.20
N LEU A 326 10.15 -0.38 19.06
CA LEU A 326 11.03 -0.26 17.88
C LEU A 326 11.43 1.20 17.56
N CYS A 327 11.45 2.08 18.56
CA CYS A 327 11.88 3.47 18.37
C CYS A 327 13.39 3.62 18.59
N ILE A 328 14.07 4.25 17.63
CA ILE A 328 15.48 4.65 17.73
C ILE A 328 15.53 6.06 18.33
N ARG A 329 16.21 6.23 19.46
CA ARG A 329 16.29 7.52 20.18
C ARG A 329 17.47 8.35 19.70
N PHE A 330 17.23 9.22 18.74
CA PHE A 330 18.22 10.17 18.22
C PHE A 330 18.38 11.37 19.16
N ILE A 331 17.26 11.90 19.66
CA ILE A 331 17.21 12.98 20.62
C ILE A 331 17.06 12.38 22.02
N LYS A 332 17.96 12.75 22.94
CA LYS A 332 18.00 12.26 24.33
C LYS A 332 17.32 13.20 25.31
#